data_AF-A0A9W5PWI7-F1
#
_entry.id   AF-A0A9W5PWI7-F1
#
_cell.length_a   1.000
_cell.length_b   1.000
_cell.length_c   1.000
_cell.angle_alpha   90.00
_cell.angle_beta   90.00
_cell.angle_gamma   90.00
#
_symmetry.space_group_name_H-M   'P 1'
#
loop_
_entity.id
_entity.type
_entity.pdbx_description
1 polymer ?
#
loop_
_entity_poly.entity_id
_entity_poly.type
_entity_poly.pdbx_seq_one_letter_code
_entity_poly.pdbx_strand_id
1 'polypeptide(L)'
;MNKKELKLKLLQGLGEALKENGYKTRITQQDLVKKFDKGKIGIHLAFINHLEDFDVTVDVGIRFDELENMKNQWADGLTIREKKETYTIGVDLGNLVYREQKRWRVEKEEDILPVTMDILKEVKEYFIPYIDKYVDMENVFDLCVRDDDDDEAGLIGTIFDGTRAQNAIGLALLLNKEEILEQIIEKKREYLKTRDKFELELFENFLSNMNLG
;
A
#
# COMPACT_ATOMS: atom_id res chain seq x y z
N MET A 1 28.32 -4.54 -15.58
CA MET A 1 27.05 -5.29 -15.42
C MET A 1 25.91 -4.40 -15.89
N ASN A 2 24.87 -4.90 -16.56
CA ASN A 2 23.78 -4.03 -17.05
C ASN A 2 22.77 -3.71 -15.93
N LYS A 3 21.94 -2.66 -16.10
CA LYS A 3 20.97 -2.24 -15.06
C LYS A 3 19.96 -3.33 -14.70
N LYS A 4 19.58 -4.18 -15.65
CA LYS A 4 18.63 -5.27 -15.40
C LYS A 4 19.23 -6.31 -14.44
N GLU A 5 20.50 -6.63 -14.60
CA GLU A 5 21.25 -7.52 -13.71
C GLU A 5 21.43 -6.90 -12.32
N LEU A 6 21.74 -5.61 -12.23
CA LEU A 6 21.84 -4.88 -10.96
C LEU A 6 20.51 -4.90 -10.19
N LYS A 7 19.39 -4.56 -10.83
CA LYS A 7 18.05 -4.61 -10.22
C LYS A 7 17.68 -6.01 -9.75
N LEU A 8 17.98 -7.02 -10.55
CA LEU A 8 17.71 -8.41 -10.19
C LEU A 8 18.52 -8.84 -8.97
N LYS A 9 19.82 -8.52 -8.92
CA LYS A 9 20.68 -8.83 -7.76
C LYS A 9 20.19 -8.14 -6.50
N LEU A 10 19.79 -6.86 -6.58
CA LEU A 10 19.23 -6.13 -5.44
C LEU A 10 17.94 -6.77 -4.93
N LEU A 11 16.99 -7.08 -5.84
CA LEU A 11 15.73 -7.73 -5.47
C LEU A 11 15.95 -9.13 -4.88
N GLN A 12 16.87 -9.91 -5.44
CA GLN A 12 17.22 -11.25 -4.92
C GLN A 12 17.93 -11.17 -3.57
N GLY A 13 18.82 -10.18 -3.38
CA GLY A 13 19.52 -9.97 -2.12
C GLY A 13 18.56 -9.68 -0.96
N LEU A 14 17.60 -8.77 -1.18
CA LEU A 14 16.53 -8.52 -0.21
C LEU A 14 15.62 -9.74 -0.03
N GLY A 15 15.31 -10.43 -1.12
CA GLY A 15 14.49 -11.64 -1.11
C GLY A 15 15.06 -12.74 -0.23
N GLU A 16 16.35 -13.05 -0.36
CA GLU A 16 17.02 -14.05 0.48
C GLU A 16 17.07 -13.59 1.95
N ALA A 17 17.33 -12.30 2.20
CA ALA A 17 17.37 -11.75 3.56
C ALA A 17 16.02 -11.77 4.29
N LEU A 18 14.89 -11.70 3.58
CA LEU A 18 13.53 -11.69 4.14
C LEU A 18 12.80 -13.05 4.02
N LYS A 19 13.47 -14.05 3.46
CA LYS A 19 12.91 -15.40 3.27
C LYS A 19 12.54 -16.06 4.59
N GLU A 20 13.36 -15.90 5.62
CA GLU A 20 13.08 -16.40 6.98
C GLU A 20 11.86 -15.72 7.61
N ASN A 21 11.54 -14.50 7.19
CA ASN A 21 10.32 -13.78 7.60
C ASN A 21 9.07 -14.24 6.83
N GLY A 22 9.21 -15.20 5.90
CA GLY A 22 8.11 -15.79 5.12
C GLY A 22 7.84 -15.13 3.77
N TYR A 23 8.71 -14.22 3.32
CA TYR A 23 8.56 -13.55 2.03
C TYR A 23 9.04 -14.42 0.86
N LYS A 24 8.36 -14.28 -0.27
CA LYS A 24 8.72 -14.89 -1.55
C LYS A 24 8.93 -13.81 -2.60
N THR A 25 10.04 -13.87 -3.31
CA THR A 25 10.36 -12.93 -4.37
C THR A 25 9.53 -13.17 -5.63
N ARG A 26 8.92 -12.12 -6.19
CA ARG A 26 8.30 -12.14 -7.52
C ARG A 26 9.06 -11.20 -8.45
N ILE A 27 9.94 -11.79 -9.27
CA ILE A 27 10.88 -11.03 -10.11
C ILE A 27 10.16 -10.10 -11.09
N THR A 28 9.09 -10.58 -11.74
CA THR A 28 8.38 -9.80 -12.75
C THR A 28 7.63 -8.60 -12.16
N GLN A 29 7.16 -8.72 -10.93
CA GLN A 29 6.44 -7.67 -10.21
C GLN A 29 7.38 -6.76 -9.42
N GLN A 30 8.68 -7.11 -9.32
CA GLN A 30 9.68 -6.36 -8.56
C GLN A 30 9.32 -6.24 -7.07
N ASP A 31 8.72 -7.29 -6.51
CA ASP A 31 8.28 -7.29 -5.12
C ASP A 31 8.61 -8.58 -4.36
N LEU A 32 8.44 -8.49 -3.05
CA LEU A 32 8.51 -9.58 -2.09
C LEU A 32 7.13 -9.73 -1.46
N VAL A 33 6.54 -10.93 -1.52
CA VAL A 33 5.19 -11.17 -1.01
C VAL A 33 5.18 -12.18 0.10
N LYS A 34 4.45 -11.87 1.17
CA LYS A 34 4.12 -12.76 2.27
C LYS A 34 2.60 -12.90 2.37
N LYS A 35 2.11 -14.12 2.55
CA LYS A 35 0.68 -14.37 2.82
C LYS A 35 0.43 -14.43 4.31
N PHE A 36 -0.78 -14.06 4.70
CA PHE A 36 -1.33 -14.26 6.04
C PHE A 36 -2.80 -14.65 5.92
N ASP A 37 -3.45 -14.99 7.04
CA ASP A 37 -4.78 -15.63 7.03
C ASP A 37 -5.87 -14.79 6.35
N LYS A 38 -5.76 -13.45 6.39
CA LYS A 38 -6.75 -12.54 5.80
C LYS A 38 -6.31 -11.93 4.45
N GLY A 39 -5.12 -12.26 3.94
CA GLY A 39 -4.66 -11.77 2.64
C GLY A 39 -3.15 -11.82 2.41
N LYS A 40 -2.57 -10.72 1.93
CA LYS A 40 -1.13 -10.64 1.62
C LYS A 40 -0.50 -9.29 1.97
N ILE A 41 0.82 -9.34 2.17
CA ILE A 41 1.70 -8.19 2.31
C ILE A 41 2.63 -8.19 1.10
N GLY A 42 2.84 -7.03 0.48
CA GLY A 42 3.83 -6.81 -0.57
C GLY A 42 4.85 -5.77 -0.13
N ILE A 43 6.14 -6.02 -0.36
CA ILE A 43 7.19 -5.01 -0.30
C ILE A 43 7.72 -4.86 -1.72
N HIS A 44 7.51 -3.70 -2.34
CA HIS A 44 7.82 -3.46 -3.74
C HIS A 44 9.03 -2.53 -3.88
N LEU A 45 9.85 -2.80 -4.91
CA LEU A 45 11.00 -1.98 -5.29
C LEU A 45 10.67 -1.23 -6.58
N ALA A 46 10.39 0.06 -6.45
CA ALA A 46 10.22 0.94 -7.60
C ALA A 46 11.59 1.47 -8.08
N PHE A 47 11.99 1.05 -9.29
CA PHE A 47 13.26 1.48 -9.90
C PHE A 47 13.07 2.61 -10.90
N ILE A 48 13.75 3.73 -10.67
CA ILE A 48 13.72 4.93 -11.50
C ILE A 48 15.01 4.97 -12.33
N ASN A 49 14.90 4.71 -13.63
CA ASN A 49 16.07 4.65 -14.51
C ASN A 49 16.59 6.05 -14.87
N HIS A 50 17.91 6.22 -14.81
CA HIS A 50 18.62 7.35 -15.42
C HIS A 50 19.47 6.88 -16.60
N LEU A 51 20.40 7.72 -17.09
CA LEU A 51 21.29 7.34 -18.19
C LEU A 51 22.34 6.31 -17.74
N GLU A 52 23.06 6.59 -16.65
CA GLU A 52 24.17 5.74 -16.18
C GLU A 52 23.79 4.83 -15.00
N ASP A 53 22.82 5.25 -14.18
CA ASP A 53 22.43 4.55 -12.93
C ASP A 53 20.90 4.38 -12.82
N PHE A 54 20.43 3.96 -11.65
CA PHE A 54 19.04 4.06 -11.27
C PHE A 54 18.90 4.38 -9.78
N ASP A 55 17.80 5.03 -9.42
CA ASP A 55 17.33 5.08 -8.04
C ASP A 55 16.39 3.92 -7.76
N VAL A 56 16.36 3.47 -6.51
CA VAL A 56 15.32 2.59 -5.97
C VAL A 56 14.58 3.31 -4.85
N THR A 57 13.27 3.09 -4.81
CA THR A 57 12.37 3.45 -3.70
C THR A 57 11.67 2.17 -3.25
N VAL A 58 11.19 2.14 -2.00
CA VAL A 58 10.60 0.94 -1.42
C VAL A 58 9.28 1.31 -0.76
N ASP A 59 8.22 0.58 -1.15
CA ASP A 59 6.88 0.73 -0.60
C ASP A 59 6.37 -0.60 -0.04
N VAL A 60 5.45 -0.51 0.91
CA VAL A 60 4.77 -1.67 1.51
C VAL A 60 3.27 -1.55 1.31
N GLY A 61 2.62 -2.64 0.93
CA GLY A 61 1.18 -2.76 0.81
C GLY A 61 0.63 -3.91 1.64
N ILE A 62 -0.53 -3.69 2.29
CA ILE A 62 -1.30 -4.73 2.97
C ILE A 62 -2.64 -4.87 2.26
N ARG A 63 -2.95 -6.11 1.87
CA ARG A 63 -4.21 -6.49 1.24
C ARG A 63 -4.99 -7.35 2.21
N PHE A 64 -6.21 -6.92 2.50
CA PHE A 64 -7.26 -7.79 3.01
C PHE A 64 -8.07 -8.30 1.84
N ASP A 65 -8.03 -9.61 1.59
CA ASP A 65 -8.61 -10.20 0.38
C ASP A 65 -10.11 -9.93 0.29
N GLU A 66 -10.83 -10.04 1.41
CA GLU A 66 -12.28 -9.86 1.46
C GLU A 66 -12.69 -8.43 1.08
N LEU A 67 -12.03 -7.42 1.65
CA LEU A 67 -12.27 -6.01 1.35
C LEU A 67 -11.91 -5.66 -0.10
N GLU A 68 -10.74 -6.11 -0.56
CA GLU A 68 -10.33 -5.84 -1.94
C GLU A 68 -11.27 -6.53 -2.94
N ASN A 69 -11.76 -7.73 -2.64
CA ASN A 69 -12.73 -8.41 -3.51
C ASN A 69 -14.08 -7.67 -3.53
N MET A 70 -14.54 -7.17 -2.38
CA MET A 70 -15.75 -6.35 -2.27
C MET A 70 -15.64 -5.09 -3.13
N LYS A 71 -14.60 -4.28 -2.94
CA LYS A 71 -14.41 -3.04 -3.73
C LYS A 71 -14.24 -3.30 -5.22
N ASN A 72 -13.49 -4.33 -5.57
CA ASN A 72 -13.15 -4.61 -6.97
C ASN A 72 -14.28 -5.28 -7.75
N GLN A 73 -15.40 -5.66 -7.13
CA GLN A 73 -16.52 -6.28 -7.82
C GLN A 73 -17.03 -5.41 -8.97
N TRP A 74 -17.07 -4.09 -8.78
CA TRP A 74 -17.56 -3.11 -9.76
C TRP A 74 -16.46 -2.26 -10.41
N ALA A 75 -15.19 -2.61 -10.18
CA ALA A 75 -14.06 -1.94 -10.82
C ALA A 75 -13.87 -2.43 -12.26
N ASP A 76 -14.71 -1.97 -13.19
CA ASP A 76 -14.72 -2.41 -14.60
C ASP A 76 -13.45 -1.99 -15.37
N GLY A 77 -12.71 -0.99 -14.86
CA GLY A 77 -11.44 -0.56 -15.42
C GLY A 77 -10.26 -1.49 -15.15
N LEU A 78 -10.42 -2.51 -14.30
CA LEU A 78 -9.35 -3.46 -13.95
C LEU A 78 -9.63 -4.85 -14.49
N THR A 79 -8.61 -5.47 -15.08
CA THR A 79 -8.64 -6.90 -15.41
C THR A 79 -8.67 -7.75 -14.14
N ILE A 80 -9.11 -9.01 -14.27
CA ILE A 80 -9.06 -10.00 -13.16
C ILE A 80 -7.66 -10.12 -12.56
N ARG A 81 -6.61 -9.95 -13.38
CA ARG A 81 -5.23 -9.99 -12.93
C ARG A 81 -4.88 -8.76 -12.09
N GLU A 82 -5.26 -7.57 -12.53
CA GLU A 82 -4.99 -6.32 -11.80
C GLU A 82 -5.75 -6.27 -10.47
N LYS A 83 -7.01 -6.72 -10.44
CA LYS A 83 -7.82 -6.83 -9.21
C LYS A 83 -7.14 -7.70 -8.12
N LYS A 84 -6.32 -8.68 -8.51
CA LYS A 84 -5.55 -9.53 -7.58
C LYS A 84 -4.28 -8.86 -7.07
N GLU A 85 -3.84 -7.78 -7.71
CA GLU A 85 -2.63 -7.04 -7.34
C GLU A 85 -2.92 -5.71 -6.64
N THR A 86 -4.19 -5.36 -6.41
CA THR A 86 -4.55 -4.22 -5.56
C THR A 86 -4.24 -4.50 -4.08
N TYR A 87 -4.08 -3.43 -3.31
CA TYR A 87 -3.84 -3.45 -1.87
C TYR A 87 -4.83 -2.53 -1.17
N THR A 88 -5.16 -2.87 0.07
CA THR A 88 -6.09 -2.11 0.90
C THR A 88 -5.46 -0.81 1.35
N ILE A 89 -4.28 -0.90 1.94
CA ILE A 89 -3.46 0.24 2.35
C ILE A 89 -2.04 0.01 1.87
N GLY A 90 -1.30 1.10 1.72
CA GLY A 90 0.12 1.04 1.45
C GLY A 90 0.80 2.38 1.66
N VAL A 91 2.11 2.33 1.87
CA VAL A 91 2.92 3.51 2.15
C VAL A 91 4.32 3.34 1.58
N ASP A 92 4.85 4.43 1.00
CA ASP A 92 6.26 4.57 0.65
C ASP A 92 7.09 4.81 1.91
N LEU A 93 8.25 4.15 2.04
CA LEU A 93 9.11 4.30 3.21
C LEU A 93 9.49 5.76 3.50
N GLY A 94 9.77 6.51 2.44
CA GLY A 94 10.08 7.93 2.53
C GLY A 94 8.98 8.70 3.25
N ASN A 95 7.74 8.52 2.81
CA ASN A 95 6.57 9.16 3.41
C ASN A 95 6.35 8.73 4.86
N LEU A 96 6.53 7.44 5.16
CA LEU A 96 6.33 6.87 6.50
C LEU A 96 7.28 7.49 7.53
N VAL A 97 8.54 7.72 7.16
CA VAL A 97 9.61 8.04 8.12
C VAL A 97 10.06 9.49 8.02
N TYR A 98 10.23 10.00 6.80
CA TYR A 98 10.90 11.28 6.53
C TYR A 98 9.92 12.35 6.04
N ARG A 99 8.66 11.99 5.75
CA ARG A 99 7.66 12.85 5.09
C ARG A 99 8.15 13.41 3.74
N GLU A 100 9.10 12.70 3.11
CA GLU A 100 9.68 13.00 1.81
C GLU A 100 10.17 11.71 1.16
N GLN A 101 10.39 11.71 -0.16
CA GLN A 101 10.83 10.49 -0.84
C GLN A 101 12.27 10.12 -0.49
N LYS A 102 12.46 8.91 0.05
CA LYS A 102 13.80 8.32 0.26
C LYS A 102 14.20 7.47 -0.92
N ARG A 103 15.41 7.71 -1.45
CA ARG A 103 15.96 6.98 -2.60
C ARG A 103 17.35 6.45 -2.31
N TRP A 104 17.65 5.29 -2.88
CA TRP A 104 19.02 4.77 -2.94
C TRP A 104 19.46 4.70 -4.39
N ARG A 105 20.65 5.24 -4.68
CA ARG A 105 21.24 5.21 -6.01
C ARG A 105 22.11 3.97 -6.17
N VAL A 106 21.99 3.30 -7.32
CA VAL A 106 22.83 2.17 -7.72
C VAL A 106 23.41 2.45 -9.09
N GLU A 107 24.73 2.60 -9.15
CA GLU A 107 25.48 2.86 -10.39
C GLU A 107 26.21 1.59 -10.85
N LYS A 108 26.76 0.82 -9.91
CA LYS A 108 27.63 -0.33 -10.18
C LYS A 108 27.38 -1.49 -9.22
N GLU A 109 28.05 -2.61 -9.47
CA GLU A 109 27.84 -3.85 -8.73
C GLU A 109 28.21 -3.74 -7.25
N GLU A 110 29.24 -2.96 -6.94
CA GLU A 110 29.73 -2.72 -5.60
C GLU A 110 28.70 -2.00 -4.71
N ASP A 111 27.74 -1.30 -5.31
CA ASP A 111 26.68 -0.59 -4.58
C ASP A 111 25.58 -1.54 -4.09
N ILE A 112 25.46 -2.74 -4.67
CA ILE A 112 24.35 -3.66 -4.40
C ILE A 112 24.31 -4.08 -2.93
N LEU A 113 25.44 -4.48 -2.36
CA LEU A 113 25.47 -4.96 -0.98
C LEU A 113 25.17 -3.82 0.02
N PRO A 114 25.83 -2.65 -0.03
CA PRO A 114 25.48 -1.51 0.84
C PRO A 114 24.01 -1.11 0.73
N VAL A 115 23.47 -0.98 -0.48
CA VAL A 115 22.06 -0.58 -0.68
C VAL A 115 21.10 -1.66 -0.17
N THR A 116 21.39 -2.94 -0.40
CA THR A 116 20.59 -4.05 0.16
C THR A 116 20.54 -3.99 1.68
N MET A 117 21.69 -3.77 2.33
CA MET A 117 21.79 -3.74 3.79
C MET A 117 21.06 -2.53 4.39
N ASP A 118 21.14 -1.37 3.74
CA ASP A 118 20.45 -0.17 4.21
C ASP A 118 18.93 -0.28 4.04
N ILE A 119 18.45 -0.77 2.88
CA ILE A 119 17.02 -1.07 2.70
C ILE A 119 16.55 -2.08 3.75
N LEU A 120 17.30 -3.15 3.99
CA LEU A 120 16.94 -4.18 4.96
C LEU A 120 16.85 -3.61 6.38
N LYS A 121 17.75 -2.71 6.75
CA LYS A 121 17.72 -2.02 8.04
C LYS A 121 16.41 -1.24 8.18
N GLU A 122 16.06 -0.43 7.20
CA GLU A 122 14.84 0.39 7.23
C GLU A 122 13.56 -0.45 7.20
N VAL A 123 13.54 -1.55 6.43
CA VAL A 123 12.43 -2.49 6.44
C VAL A 123 12.21 -3.07 7.84
N LYS A 124 13.30 -3.48 8.52
CA LYS A 124 13.21 -4.02 9.88
C LYS A 124 12.80 -2.97 10.91
N GLU A 125 13.29 -1.76 10.76
CA GLU A 125 13.06 -0.66 11.70
C GLU A 125 11.66 -0.05 11.55
N TYR A 126 11.12 0.04 10.33
CA TYR A 126 9.89 0.78 10.06
C TYR A 126 8.78 -0.06 9.43
N PHE A 127 9.07 -0.86 8.40
CA PHE A 127 8.03 -1.65 7.74
C PHE A 127 7.53 -2.81 8.57
N ILE A 128 8.39 -3.54 9.28
CA ILE A 128 7.93 -4.64 10.13
C ILE A 128 6.97 -4.12 11.22
N PRO A 129 7.29 -3.07 12.01
CA PRO A 129 6.33 -2.50 12.96
C PRO A 129 5.04 -1.98 12.32
N TYR A 130 5.13 -1.34 11.15
CA TYR A 130 3.96 -0.91 10.39
C TYR A 130 3.06 -2.09 10.01
N ILE A 131 3.66 -3.16 9.48
CA ILE A 131 2.97 -4.39 9.12
C ILE A 131 2.32 -5.01 10.35
N ASP A 132 3.08 -5.22 11.43
CA ASP A 132 2.59 -5.86 12.65
C ASP A 132 1.38 -5.12 13.24
N LYS A 133 1.35 -3.78 13.12
CA LYS A 133 0.20 -2.97 13.52
C LYS A 133 -0.99 -3.17 12.58
N TYR A 134 -0.78 -3.07 11.27
CA TYR A 134 -1.86 -2.94 10.30
C TYR A 134 -2.28 -4.24 9.58
N VAL A 135 -1.71 -5.38 9.95
CA VAL A 135 -2.32 -6.70 9.66
C VAL A 135 -3.59 -6.94 10.48
N ASP A 136 -3.83 -6.12 11.51
CA ASP A 136 -5.10 -6.06 12.22
C ASP A 136 -6.07 -5.12 11.47
N MET A 137 -7.25 -5.66 11.15
CA MET A 137 -8.29 -4.98 10.40
C MET A 137 -8.92 -3.82 11.19
N GLU A 138 -9.00 -3.92 12.52
CA GLU A 138 -9.50 -2.84 13.39
C GLU A 138 -8.55 -1.63 13.32
N ASN A 139 -7.23 -1.86 13.35
CA ASN A 139 -6.25 -0.79 13.21
C ASN A 139 -6.31 -0.11 11.83
N VAL A 140 -6.60 -0.86 10.77
CA VAL A 140 -6.81 -0.27 9.43
C VAL A 140 -8.11 0.52 9.38
N PHE A 141 -9.18 0.03 10.02
CA PHE A 141 -10.43 0.76 10.12
C PHE A 141 -10.23 2.11 10.82
N ASP A 142 -9.59 2.10 11.99
CA ASP A 142 -9.25 3.32 12.74
C ASP A 142 -8.41 4.30 11.92
N LEU A 143 -7.50 3.79 11.08
CA LEU A 143 -6.74 4.62 10.16
C LEU A 143 -7.61 5.21 9.04
N CYS A 144 -8.51 4.43 8.44
CA CYS A 144 -9.31 4.87 7.30
C CYS A 144 -10.44 5.83 7.69
N VAL A 145 -10.96 5.79 8.91
CA VAL A 145 -12.01 6.73 9.38
C VAL A 145 -11.47 8.13 9.70
N ARG A 146 -10.16 8.27 9.85
CA ARG A 146 -9.47 9.54 10.07
C ARG A 146 -9.54 10.44 8.83
N ASP A 147 -9.70 11.74 9.11
CA ASP A 147 -9.76 12.84 8.14
C ASP A 147 -8.98 13.98 8.79
N ASP A 148 -7.66 13.86 8.74
CA ASP A 148 -6.76 14.70 9.53
C ASP A 148 -6.35 15.93 8.71
N ASP A 149 -6.26 17.10 9.35
CA ASP A 149 -5.90 18.35 8.68
C ASP A 149 -4.46 18.34 8.13
N ASP A 150 -3.59 17.52 8.72
CA ASP A 150 -2.20 17.31 8.27
C ASP A 150 -2.04 16.13 7.30
N ASP A 151 -3.15 15.49 6.93
CA ASP A 151 -3.22 14.33 6.03
C ASP A 151 -2.31 13.15 6.45
N GLU A 152 -2.05 13.01 7.75
CA GLU A 152 -1.22 11.93 8.26
C GLU A 152 -1.77 10.56 7.87
N ALA A 153 -3.08 10.35 8.03
CA ALA A 153 -3.76 9.11 7.65
C ALA A 153 -3.61 8.79 6.14
N GLY A 154 -3.59 9.82 5.29
CA GLY A 154 -3.33 9.67 3.87
C GLY A 154 -1.90 9.21 3.61
N LEU A 155 -0.94 9.91 4.21
CA LEU A 155 0.49 9.64 4.05
C LEU A 155 0.91 8.25 4.51
N ILE A 156 0.31 7.73 5.60
CA ILE A 156 0.72 6.44 6.18
C ILE A 156 -0.18 5.26 5.80
N GLY A 157 -1.23 5.45 5.02
CA GLY A 157 -2.21 4.37 4.76
C GLY A 157 -2.79 4.38 3.36
N THR A 158 -3.45 5.45 2.97
CA THR A 158 -4.10 5.55 1.65
C THR A 158 -4.17 7.00 1.22
N ILE A 159 -3.28 7.38 0.31
CA ILE A 159 -3.13 8.77 -0.16
C ILE A 159 -4.34 9.29 -0.95
N PHE A 160 -5.11 8.39 -1.56
CA PHE A 160 -6.35 8.74 -2.27
C PHE A 160 -7.51 8.73 -1.27
N ASP A 161 -7.99 9.91 -0.91
CA ASP A 161 -9.05 10.14 0.09
C ASP A 161 -10.32 9.33 -0.22
N GLY A 162 -10.75 9.26 -1.48
CA GLY A 162 -11.91 8.49 -1.93
C GLY A 162 -11.72 6.99 -1.75
N THR A 163 -10.52 6.46 -2.02
CA THR A 163 -10.19 5.06 -1.76
C THR A 163 -10.16 4.79 -0.25
N ARG A 164 -9.63 5.74 0.54
CA ARG A 164 -9.62 5.66 2.01
C ARG A 164 -11.04 5.64 2.58
N ALA A 165 -11.95 6.45 2.03
CA ALA A 165 -13.35 6.45 2.38
C ALA A 165 -14.03 5.11 2.05
N GLN A 166 -13.82 4.56 0.85
CA GLN A 166 -14.32 3.24 0.47
C GLN A 166 -13.81 2.13 1.41
N ASN A 167 -12.52 2.18 1.78
CA ASN A 167 -11.94 1.26 2.76
C ASN A 167 -12.67 1.39 4.11
N ALA A 168 -12.90 2.60 4.62
CA ALA A 168 -13.59 2.81 5.89
C ALA A 168 -14.99 2.17 5.91
N ILE A 169 -15.77 2.35 4.83
CA ILE A 169 -17.10 1.76 4.69
C ILE A 169 -17.03 0.23 4.60
N GLY A 170 -16.18 -0.30 3.72
CA GLY A 170 -16.04 -1.75 3.58
C GLY A 170 -15.56 -2.42 4.87
N LEU A 171 -14.62 -1.80 5.58
CA LEU A 171 -14.13 -2.30 6.87
C LEU A 171 -15.20 -2.26 7.95
N ALA A 172 -16.01 -1.19 8.03
CA ALA A 172 -17.13 -1.12 8.97
C ALA A 172 -18.09 -2.30 8.79
N LEU A 173 -18.43 -2.66 7.55
CA LEU A 173 -19.28 -3.81 7.24
C LEU A 173 -18.62 -5.13 7.64
N LEU A 174 -17.33 -5.32 7.32
CA LEU A 174 -16.61 -6.55 7.67
C LEU A 174 -16.42 -6.74 9.18
N LEU A 175 -16.37 -5.63 9.92
CA LEU A 175 -16.22 -5.61 11.37
C LEU A 175 -17.56 -5.58 12.12
N ASN A 176 -18.70 -5.65 11.42
CA ASN A 176 -20.05 -5.55 11.98
C ASN A 176 -20.25 -4.27 12.81
N LYS A 177 -19.82 -3.12 12.27
CA LYS A 177 -19.99 -1.78 12.84
C LYS A 177 -21.06 -0.97 12.09
N GLU A 178 -22.14 -1.62 11.65
CA GLU A 178 -23.20 -0.98 10.87
C GLU A 178 -23.89 0.16 11.62
N GLU A 179 -23.88 0.13 12.95
CA GLU A 179 -24.52 1.14 13.81
C GLU A 179 -23.91 2.54 13.68
N ILE A 180 -22.65 2.64 13.23
CA ILE A 180 -21.96 3.92 12.98
C ILE A 180 -21.78 4.23 11.49
N LEU A 181 -22.28 3.36 10.60
CA LEU A 181 -21.99 3.43 9.17
C LEU A 181 -22.49 4.73 8.52
N GLU A 182 -23.73 5.12 8.83
CA GLU A 182 -24.34 6.35 8.30
C GLU A 182 -23.53 7.59 8.70
N GLN A 183 -23.07 7.65 9.96
CA GLN A 183 -22.22 8.73 10.44
C GLN A 183 -20.88 8.80 9.69
N ILE A 184 -20.27 7.65 9.39
CA ILE A 184 -19.02 7.60 8.63
C ILE A 184 -19.25 8.07 7.19
N ILE A 185 -20.33 7.62 6.54
CA ILE A 185 -20.68 8.02 5.17
C ILE A 185 -20.81 9.54 5.06
N GLU A 186 -21.62 10.15 5.93
CA GLU A 186 -21.82 11.61 5.91
C GLU A 186 -20.53 12.37 6.15
N LYS A 187 -19.73 11.94 7.14
CA LYS A 187 -18.44 12.57 7.43
C LYS A 187 -17.50 12.50 6.22
N LYS A 188 -17.37 11.33 5.57
CA LYS A 188 -16.51 11.14 4.40
C LYS A 188 -17.00 11.94 3.20
N ARG A 189 -18.31 11.99 2.97
CA ARG A 189 -18.93 12.78 1.91
C ARG A 189 -18.62 14.26 2.08
N GLU A 190 -18.80 14.83 3.27
CA GLU A 190 -18.47 16.23 3.55
C GLU A 190 -16.99 16.53 3.39
N TYR A 191 -16.12 15.64 3.87
CA TYR A 191 -14.67 15.78 3.69
C TYR A 191 -14.29 15.80 2.19
N LEU A 192 -14.78 14.84 1.40
CA LEU A 192 -14.46 14.72 -0.03
C LEU A 192 -14.99 15.90 -0.87
N LYS A 193 -16.11 16.52 -0.50
CA LYS A 193 -16.61 17.75 -1.14
C LYS A 193 -15.59 18.90 -1.13
N THR A 194 -14.68 18.91 -0.15
CA THR A 194 -13.67 19.96 0.00
C THR A 194 -12.33 19.65 -0.68
N ARG A 195 -12.14 18.43 -1.18
CA ARG A 195 -10.84 17.93 -1.65
C ARG A 195 -10.80 17.74 -3.16
N ASP A 196 -11.55 16.76 -3.68
CA ASP A 196 -11.48 16.37 -5.08
C ASP A 196 -12.84 15.83 -5.58
N LYS A 197 -13.33 16.41 -6.68
CA LYS A 197 -14.62 16.04 -7.26
C LYS A 197 -14.64 14.62 -7.82
N PHE A 198 -13.56 14.19 -8.45
CA PHE A 198 -13.45 12.84 -9.02
C PHE A 198 -13.44 11.79 -7.91
N GLU A 199 -12.72 12.03 -6.82
CA GLU A 199 -12.71 11.09 -5.68
C GLU A 199 -14.07 11.02 -4.97
N LEU A 200 -14.79 12.14 -4.88
CA LEU A 200 -16.19 12.14 -4.42
C LEU A 200 -17.09 11.31 -5.35
N GLU A 201 -16.99 11.47 -6.67
CA GLU A 201 -17.76 10.68 -7.63
C GLU A 201 -17.46 9.17 -7.52
N LEU A 202 -16.19 8.79 -7.33
CA LEU A 202 -15.81 7.40 -7.07
C LEU A 202 -16.44 6.86 -5.78
N PHE A 203 -16.48 7.68 -4.72
CA PHE A 203 -17.08 7.30 -3.45
C PHE A 203 -18.60 7.11 -3.56
N GLU A 204 -19.32 8.05 -4.18
CA GLU A 204 -20.77 7.93 -4.37
C GLU A 204 -21.15 6.74 -5.24
N ASN A 205 -20.38 6.47 -6.30
CA ASN A 205 -20.59 5.28 -7.14
C ASN A 205 -20.40 3.99 -6.33
N PHE A 206 -19.41 3.94 -5.43
CA PHE A 206 -19.22 2.81 -4.53
C PHE A 206 -20.41 2.63 -3.58
N LEU A 207 -20.91 3.70 -2.95
CA LEU A 207 -22.09 3.63 -2.08
C LEU A 207 -23.33 3.14 -2.83
N SER A 208 -23.58 3.66 -4.03
CA SER A 208 -24.70 3.23 -4.87
C SER A 208 -24.60 1.74 -5.21
N ASN A 209 -23.42 1.23 -5.55
CA ASN A 209 -23.20 -0.19 -5.86
C ASN A 209 -23.42 -1.09 -4.63
N MET A 210 -23.13 -0.57 -3.43
CA MET A 210 -23.35 -1.24 -2.16
C MET A 210 -24.79 -1.12 -1.63
N ASN A 211 -25.66 -0.34 -2.30
CA ASN A 211 -26.99 0.06 -1.80
C ASN A 211 -26.93 0.83 -0.46
N LEU A 212 -25.94 1.71 -0.32
CA LEU A 212 -25.68 2.56 0.85
C LEU A 212 -25.78 4.06 0.52
N GLY A 213 -26.26 4.40 -0.68
CA GLY A 213 -26.34 5.77 -1.22
C GLY A 213 -27.62 6.50 -0.83
#